data_AF-A0A7D4YJ27-F1
#
_entry.id   AF-A0A7D4YJ27-F1
#
_cell.length_a   1.000
_cell.length_b   1.000
_cell.length_c   1.000
_cell.angle_alpha   90.00
_cell.angle_beta   90.00
_cell.angle_gamma   90.00
#
_symmetry.space_group_name_H-M   'P 1'
#
loop_
_entity.id
_entity.type
_entity.pdbx_description
1 polymer ?
#
loop_
_entity_poly.entity_id
_entity_poly.type
_entity_poly.pdbx_seq_one_letter_code
_entity_poly.pdbx_strand_id
1 'polypeptide(L)'
;MSDSNDQYRFGEDGELEEPDDDDDPDEEQTNDFGEEMPWYETKGGYRRDVISSLFQKAVRRSDVEKAAFAAWELVRSGPGYETHYWDRAVLVTIEDLVAGNEAIDHVLRYEDLAKGRYGDNDWARRLCAIAAAMVCARANSSREVTHSNGYFSNTMVDRAKAREDADHDPLYEPPVSDEELDPDGKVGSIVADKHSYPGAGRGRGWPHFRVHGARTSGETKLGRKWWRRVLQYDRPDYAYREPEEAFTEEEIEHAVEPTPEDDPWRCDLAGDTDLDEFED
;
A
#
# COMPACT_ATOMS: atom_id res chain seq x y z
N MET A 1 -16.89 30.12 9.61
CA MET A 1 -17.49 31.30 8.96
C MET A 1 -16.54 31.65 7.84
N SER A 2 -16.95 31.36 6.60
CA SER A 2 -16.18 31.65 5.39
C SER A 2 -16.50 33.08 4.99
N ASP A 3 -15.54 33.99 5.09
CA ASP A 3 -15.61 35.28 4.41
C ASP A 3 -15.28 35.04 2.93
N SER A 4 -16.29 34.65 2.15
CA SER A 4 -16.26 34.94 0.70
C SER A 4 -16.49 36.44 0.57
N ASN A 5 -15.56 37.13 -0.10
CA ASN A 5 -15.63 38.55 -0.33
C ASN A 5 -16.06 38.85 -1.77
N ASP A 6 -17.00 38.07 -2.31
CA ASP A 6 -17.69 38.40 -3.55
C ASP A 6 -18.82 39.39 -3.23
N GLN A 7 -18.47 40.67 -3.39
CA GLN A 7 -19.42 41.75 -3.23
C GLN A 7 -20.26 41.89 -4.50
N TYR A 8 -21.57 41.71 -4.37
CA TYR A 8 -22.58 42.10 -5.37
C TYR A 8 -22.29 43.52 -5.87
N ARG A 9 -22.28 43.69 -7.19
CA ARG A 9 -22.15 44.99 -7.85
C ARG A 9 -23.49 45.40 -8.44
N PHE A 10 -23.72 46.70 -8.53
CA PHE A 10 -24.88 47.24 -9.24
C PHE A 10 -24.43 47.67 -10.63
N GLY A 11 -25.14 47.21 -11.66
CA GLY A 11 -24.95 47.62 -13.05
C GLY A 11 -25.33 49.10 -13.29
N GLU A 12 -25.01 49.63 -14.47
CA GLU A 12 -25.30 51.02 -14.85
C GLU A 12 -26.81 51.35 -14.88
N ASP A 13 -27.67 50.35 -14.90
CA ASP A 13 -29.13 50.42 -14.84
C ASP A 13 -29.71 50.21 -13.43
N GLY A 14 -28.86 49.93 -12.43
CA GLY A 14 -29.26 49.78 -11.05
C GLY A 14 -29.85 48.41 -10.69
N GLU A 15 -29.72 47.41 -11.57
CA GLU A 15 -29.99 46.02 -11.23
C GLU A 15 -28.79 45.39 -10.51
N LEU A 16 -29.09 44.41 -9.65
CA LEU A 16 -28.11 43.70 -8.84
C LEU A 16 -27.45 42.63 -9.73
N GLU A 17 -26.18 42.82 -10.10
CA GLU A 17 -25.41 41.78 -10.79
C GLU A 17 -24.97 40.75 -9.73
N GLU A 18 -25.54 39.54 -9.84
CA GLU A 18 -25.06 38.38 -9.08
C GLU A 18 -23.68 37.96 -9.64
N PRO A 19 -22.74 37.54 -8.78
CA PRO A 19 -21.45 37.06 -9.26
C PRO A 19 -21.66 35.85 -10.19
N ASP A 20 -20.94 35.83 -11.31
CA ASP A 20 -20.93 34.70 -12.26
C ASP A 20 -20.41 33.45 -11.52
N ASP A 21 -21.32 32.64 -10.99
CA ASP A 21 -21.03 31.25 -10.62
C ASP A 21 -20.96 30.45 -11.94
N ASP A 22 -19.84 30.56 -12.66
CA ASP A 22 -19.49 29.83 -13.89
C ASP A 22 -19.23 28.32 -13.60
N ASP A 23 -20.12 27.67 -12.87
CA ASP A 23 -20.15 26.22 -12.64
C ASP A 23 -21.47 25.65 -13.21
N ASP A 24 -21.86 26.08 -14.42
CA ASP A 24 -22.88 25.36 -15.20
C ASP A 24 -22.22 24.16 -15.91
N PRO A 25 -22.47 22.91 -15.48
CA PRO A 25 -21.91 21.72 -16.13
C PRO A 25 -22.38 21.52 -17.58
N ASP A 26 -23.37 22.32 -18.03
CA ASP A 26 -23.89 22.32 -19.40
C ASP A 26 -23.29 23.42 -20.30
N GLU A 27 -22.29 24.19 -19.84
CA GLU A 27 -21.54 25.08 -20.74
C GLU A 27 -20.70 24.23 -21.73
N GLU A 28 -20.99 24.36 -23.03
CA GLU A 28 -20.27 23.66 -24.10
C GLU A 28 -18.77 24.00 -24.03
N GLN A 29 -17.98 23.14 -23.40
CA GLN A 29 -16.54 23.31 -23.32
C GLN A 29 -15.95 23.29 -24.73
N THR A 30 -15.12 24.29 -25.03
CA THR A 30 -14.39 24.36 -26.30
C THR A 30 -12.93 23.97 -26.10
N ASN A 31 -12.36 23.33 -27.13
CA ASN A 31 -10.93 23.06 -27.18
C ASN A 31 -10.16 24.35 -27.53
N ASP A 32 -8.82 24.30 -27.51
CA ASP A 32 -7.96 25.43 -27.82
C ASP A 32 -8.12 25.96 -29.26
N PHE A 33 -8.84 25.23 -30.13
CA PHE A 33 -9.15 25.60 -31.50
C PHE A 33 -10.52 26.24 -31.67
N GLY A 34 -11.28 26.39 -30.57
CA GLY A 34 -12.63 26.95 -30.57
C GLY A 34 -13.70 25.99 -31.09
N GLU A 35 -13.38 24.69 -31.15
CA GLU A 35 -14.32 23.63 -31.52
C GLU A 35 -14.95 23.03 -30.26
N GLU A 36 -16.17 22.48 -30.38
CA GLU A 36 -16.81 21.72 -29.30
C GLU A 36 -15.87 20.60 -28.83
N MET A 37 -15.65 20.49 -27.51
CA MET A 37 -14.73 19.52 -26.93
C MET A 37 -15.51 18.28 -26.43
N PRO A 38 -15.51 17.17 -27.18
CA PRO A 38 -16.17 15.96 -26.72
C PRO A 38 -15.46 15.35 -25.50
N TRP A 39 -16.20 14.58 -24.69
CA TRP A 39 -15.72 14.01 -23.41
C TRP A 39 -14.46 13.12 -23.49
N TYR A 40 -14.08 12.67 -24.69
CA TYR A 40 -12.90 11.84 -24.93
C TYR A 40 -11.68 12.63 -25.41
N GLU A 41 -11.80 13.95 -25.56
CA GLU A 41 -10.79 14.86 -26.07
C GLU A 41 -10.36 15.86 -24.98
N THR A 42 -9.05 16.10 -24.88
CA THR A 42 -8.49 17.10 -23.97
C THR A 42 -8.55 18.49 -24.60
N LYS A 43 -8.31 19.53 -23.81
CA LYS A 43 -8.36 20.93 -24.27
C LYS A 43 -7.42 21.22 -25.45
N GLY A 44 -6.30 20.52 -25.57
CA GLY A 44 -5.36 20.62 -26.68
C GLY A 44 -5.70 19.74 -27.89
N GLY A 45 -6.87 19.13 -27.95
CA GLY A 45 -7.30 18.28 -29.07
C GLY A 45 -6.73 16.86 -29.05
N TYR A 46 -6.27 16.36 -27.89
CA TYR A 46 -5.72 15.02 -27.78
C TYR A 46 -6.74 14.03 -27.25
N ARG A 47 -6.62 12.76 -27.65
CA ARG A 47 -7.34 11.65 -27.03
C ARG A 47 -7.02 11.53 -25.54
N ARG A 48 -8.01 11.70 -24.67
CA ARG A 48 -7.89 11.63 -23.19
C ARG A 48 -7.20 10.37 -22.70
N ASP A 49 -7.62 9.22 -23.21
CA ASP A 49 -7.07 7.91 -22.85
C ASP A 49 -5.60 7.77 -23.27
N VAL A 50 -5.22 8.37 -24.41
CA VAL A 50 -3.84 8.40 -24.88
C VAL A 50 -2.97 9.28 -23.98
N ILE A 51 -3.41 10.48 -23.60
CA ILE A 51 -2.67 11.35 -22.67
C ILE A 51 -2.53 10.70 -21.29
N SER A 52 -3.59 10.08 -20.78
CA SER A 52 -3.53 9.32 -19.51
C SER A 52 -2.54 8.14 -19.60
N SER A 53 -2.53 7.42 -20.72
CA SER A 53 -1.59 6.33 -20.97
C SER A 53 -0.15 6.83 -21.14
N LEU A 54 0.03 7.98 -21.78
CA LEU A 54 1.32 8.67 -21.93
C LEU A 54 1.89 8.99 -20.56
N PHE A 55 1.11 9.62 -19.67
CA PHE A 55 1.54 9.92 -18.30
C PHE A 55 2.09 8.69 -17.59
N GLN A 56 1.32 7.61 -17.53
CA GLN A 56 1.73 6.39 -16.83
C GLN A 56 3.02 5.79 -17.43
N LYS A 57 3.11 5.71 -18.76
CA LYS A 57 4.28 5.16 -19.45
C LYS A 57 5.50 6.06 -19.35
N ALA A 58 5.31 7.38 -19.31
CA ALA A 58 6.38 8.35 -19.14
C ALA A 58 6.98 8.23 -17.73
N VAL A 59 6.15 8.14 -16.69
CA VAL A 59 6.61 7.87 -15.31
C VAL A 59 7.40 6.56 -15.24
N ARG A 60 6.86 5.45 -15.76
CA ARG A 60 7.55 4.15 -15.81
C ARG A 60 8.92 4.20 -16.49
N ARG A 61 9.09 5.09 -17.46
CA ARG A 61 10.32 5.25 -18.25
C ARG A 61 11.18 6.43 -17.80
N SER A 62 10.84 7.06 -16.67
CA SER A 62 11.50 8.24 -16.12
C SER A 62 11.58 9.43 -17.10
N ASP A 63 10.61 9.57 -17.99
CA ASP A 63 10.50 10.68 -18.94
C ASP A 63 9.74 11.85 -18.28
N VAL A 64 10.51 12.71 -17.61
CA VAL A 64 9.99 13.83 -16.82
C VAL A 64 9.19 14.81 -17.68
N GLU A 65 9.67 15.11 -18.88
CA GLU A 65 9.04 16.10 -19.77
C GLU A 65 7.66 15.63 -20.24
N LYS A 66 7.55 14.39 -20.73
CA LYS A 66 6.26 13.84 -21.18
C LYS A 66 5.29 13.61 -20.02
N ALA A 67 5.79 13.23 -18.85
CA ALA A 67 4.97 13.10 -17.65
C ALA A 67 4.39 14.46 -17.23
N ALA A 68 5.23 15.50 -17.17
CA ALA A 68 4.82 16.86 -16.83
C ALA A 68 3.79 17.42 -17.83
N PHE A 69 4.03 17.23 -19.13
CA PHE A 69 3.10 17.66 -20.18
C PHE A 69 1.74 16.97 -20.04
N ALA A 70 1.72 15.65 -19.86
CA ALA A 70 0.47 14.90 -19.75
C ALA A 70 -0.34 15.31 -18.50
N ALA A 71 0.34 15.58 -17.38
CA ALA A 71 -0.30 16.09 -16.17
C ALA A 71 -0.91 17.48 -16.37
N TRP A 72 -0.15 18.41 -16.95
CA TRP A 72 -0.62 19.75 -17.27
C TRP A 72 -1.84 19.73 -18.21
N GLU A 73 -1.78 18.89 -19.25
CA GLU A 73 -2.85 18.76 -20.24
C GLU A 73 -4.14 18.19 -19.62
N LEU A 74 -4.04 17.15 -18.79
CA LEU A 74 -5.21 16.57 -18.13
C LEU A 74 -5.84 17.57 -17.16
N VAL A 75 -5.05 18.23 -16.30
CA VAL A 75 -5.62 19.14 -15.29
C VAL A 75 -6.30 20.36 -15.91
N ARG A 76 -5.70 20.96 -16.95
CA ARG A 76 -6.32 22.13 -17.61
C ARG A 76 -7.55 21.79 -18.46
N SER A 77 -7.82 20.51 -18.70
CA SER A 77 -8.95 20.03 -19.51
C SER A 77 -10.26 19.92 -18.73
N GLY A 78 -10.24 20.25 -17.43
CA GLY A 78 -11.44 20.38 -16.61
C GLY A 78 -11.51 19.38 -15.44
N PRO A 79 -12.49 19.54 -14.54
CA PRO A 79 -12.53 18.83 -13.25
C PRO A 79 -12.53 17.30 -13.36
N GLY A 80 -13.23 16.74 -14.35
CA GLY A 80 -13.28 15.30 -14.59
C GLY A 80 -11.94 14.71 -15.08
N TYR A 81 -11.16 15.50 -15.82
CA TYR A 81 -9.83 15.12 -16.29
C TYR A 81 -8.80 15.25 -15.17
N GLU A 82 -8.89 16.30 -14.36
CA GLU A 82 -8.05 16.48 -13.19
C GLU A 82 -8.25 15.36 -12.16
N THR A 83 -9.50 15.01 -11.85
CA THR A 83 -9.80 13.90 -10.94
C THR A 83 -9.16 12.60 -11.43
N HIS A 84 -9.33 12.30 -12.72
CA HIS A 84 -8.73 11.14 -13.36
C HIS A 84 -7.18 11.17 -13.35
N TYR A 85 -6.58 12.35 -13.48
CA TYR A 85 -5.13 12.51 -13.36
C TYR A 85 -4.65 12.15 -11.96
N TRP A 86 -5.28 12.67 -10.90
CA TRP A 86 -4.87 12.41 -9.52
C TRP A 86 -5.04 10.94 -9.14
N ASP A 87 -6.18 10.33 -9.48
CA ASP A 87 -6.39 8.88 -9.31
C ASP A 87 -5.30 8.07 -10.02
N ARG A 88 -4.96 8.47 -11.24
CA ARG A 88 -3.89 7.82 -12.00
C ARG A 88 -2.55 8.03 -11.32
N ALA A 89 -2.21 9.25 -10.89
CA ALA A 89 -0.94 9.58 -10.25
C ALA A 89 -0.66 8.70 -9.03
N VAL A 90 -1.66 8.50 -8.17
CA VAL A 90 -1.58 7.56 -7.04
C VAL A 90 -1.39 6.13 -7.52
N LEU A 91 -2.15 5.68 -8.53
CA LEU A 91 -1.98 4.32 -9.06
C LEU A 91 -0.57 4.09 -9.62
N VAL A 92 0.01 5.06 -10.32
CA VAL A 92 1.37 4.91 -10.90
C VAL A 92 2.43 4.76 -9.81
N THR A 93 2.26 5.39 -8.63
CA THR A 93 3.22 5.25 -7.53
C THR A 93 3.21 3.86 -6.90
N ILE A 94 2.15 3.09 -7.10
CA ILE A 94 1.99 1.72 -6.61
C ILE A 94 2.41 0.70 -7.69
N GLU A 95 2.00 0.92 -8.94
CA GLU A 95 2.22 -0.05 -10.03
C GLU A 95 3.61 0.03 -10.67
N ASP A 96 4.16 1.24 -10.77
CA ASP A 96 5.27 1.55 -11.67
C ASP A 96 6.51 2.13 -10.97
N LEU A 97 6.47 2.24 -9.64
CA LEU A 97 7.59 2.65 -8.78
C LEU A 97 7.91 1.56 -7.74
N VAL A 98 9.13 1.60 -7.18
CA VAL A 98 9.57 0.68 -6.11
C VAL A 98 8.68 0.79 -4.86
N ALA A 99 8.40 -0.33 -4.18
CA ALA A 99 7.67 -0.30 -2.92
C ALA A 99 8.40 0.55 -1.87
N GLY A 100 7.64 1.33 -1.09
CA GLY A 100 8.22 2.25 -0.11
C GLY A 100 8.80 3.54 -0.71
N ASN A 101 8.45 3.89 -1.95
CA ASN A 101 8.81 5.18 -2.53
C ASN A 101 8.10 6.34 -1.82
N GLU A 102 8.78 7.49 -1.71
CA GLU A 102 8.24 8.72 -1.11
C GLU A 102 7.32 9.51 -2.08
N ALA A 103 7.24 9.10 -3.36
CA ALA A 103 6.47 9.84 -4.36
C ALA A 103 4.97 9.84 -4.05
N ILE A 104 4.45 8.78 -3.44
CA ILE A 104 3.04 8.70 -3.04
C ILE A 104 2.64 9.82 -2.07
N ASP A 105 3.47 10.13 -1.07
CA ASP A 105 3.20 11.18 -0.10
C ASP A 105 3.21 12.56 -0.76
N HIS A 106 4.12 12.78 -1.70
CA HIS A 106 4.17 14.00 -2.49
C HIS A 106 2.94 14.16 -3.38
N VAL A 107 2.51 13.12 -4.08
CA VAL A 107 1.29 13.14 -4.92
C VAL A 107 0.08 13.52 -4.07
N LEU A 108 -0.14 12.82 -2.96
CA LEU A 108 -1.27 13.09 -2.06
C LEU A 108 -1.23 14.53 -1.51
N ARG A 109 -0.03 15.03 -1.15
CA ARG A 109 0.13 16.39 -0.67
C ARG A 109 -0.11 17.43 -1.76
N TYR A 110 0.36 17.19 -2.98
CA TYR A 110 0.13 18.11 -4.09
C TYR A 110 -1.34 18.13 -4.52
N GLU A 111 -2.03 17.00 -4.46
CA GLU A 111 -3.48 16.93 -4.69
C GLU A 111 -4.25 17.75 -3.64
N ASP A 112 -3.95 17.56 -2.36
CA ASP A 112 -4.54 18.33 -1.25
C ASP A 112 -4.31 19.85 -1.42
N LEU A 113 -3.10 20.25 -1.83
CA LEU A 113 -2.82 21.65 -2.14
C LEU A 113 -3.61 22.16 -3.35
N ALA A 114 -3.70 21.36 -4.42
CA ALA A 114 -4.41 21.73 -5.65
C ALA A 114 -5.92 21.90 -5.39
N LYS A 115 -6.55 20.92 -4.74
CA LYS A 115 -8.00 20.90 -4.51
C LYS A 115 -8.44 21.73 -3.31
N GLY A 116 -7.59 21.84 -2.28
CA GLY A 116 -7.86 22.61 -1.08
C GLY A 116 -7.35 24.04 -1.20
N ARG A 117 -6.06 24.24 -0.91
CA ARG A 117 -5.47 25.59 -0.80
C ARG A 117 -5.58 26.42 -2.09
N TYR A 118 -5.49 25.77 -3.24
CA TYR A 118 -5.43 26.40 -4.55
C TYR A 118 -6.65 26.09 -5.41
N GLY A 119 -7.78 25.65 -4.82
CA GLY A 119 -9.00 25.28 -5.56
C GLY A 119 -9.41 26.31 -6.62
N ASP A 120 -9.34 27.59 -6.26
CA ASP A 120 -9.77 28.70 -7.13
C ASP A 120 -8.61 29.29 -7.96
N ASN A 121 -7.43 28.66 -7.95
CA ASN A 121 -6.23 29.12 -8.65
C ASN A 121 -5.73 28.09 -9.66
N ASP A 122 -6.24 28.18 -10.89
CA ASP A 122 -5.91 27.28 -11.99
C ASP A 122 -4.40 27.19 -12.30
N TRP A 123 -3.65 28.29 -12.19
CA TRP A 123 -2.20 28.25 -12.38
C TRP A 123 -1.49 27.40 -11.32
N ALA A 124 -1.82 27.63 -10.04
CA ALA A 124 -1.22 26.90 -8.92
C ALA A 124 -1.65 25.42 -8.88
N ARG A 125 -2.90 25.11 -9.26
CA ARG A 125 -3.38 23.73 -9.46
C ARG A 125 -2.55 22.98 -10.50
N ARG A 126 -2.34 23.58 -11.66
CA ARG A 126 -1.49 22.99 -12.72
C ARG A 126 -0.05 22.79 -12.26
N LEU A 127 0.52 23.72 -11.49
CA LEU A 127 1.85 23.54 -10.91
C LEU A 127 1.93 22.36 -9.94
N CYS A 128 0.90 22.16 -9.09
CA CYS A 128 0.84 21.00 -8.20
C CYS A 128 0.83 19.69 -8.99
N ALA A 129 0.04 19.63 -10.07
CA ALA A 129 -0.02 18.47 -10.95
C ALA A 129 1.33 18.20 -11.64
N ILE A 130 1.95 19.23 -12.24
CA ILE A 130 3.27 19.11 -12.85
C ILE A 130 4.31 18.63 -11.83
N ALA A 131 4.33 19.23 -10.63
CA ALA A 131 5.28 18.84 -9.58
C ALA A 131 5.10 17.37 -9.17
N ALA A 132 3.85 16.91 -8.98
CA ALA A 132 3.54 15.52 -8.69
C ALA A 132 4.06 14.58 -9.79
N ALA A 133 3.78 14.89 -11.06
CA ALA A 133 4.25 14.10 -12.19
C ALA A 133 5.79 14.03 -12.27
N MET A 134 6.47 15.14 -12.00
CA MET A 134 7.92 15.20 -11.99
C MET A 134 8.53 14.38 -10.85
N VAL A 135 7.92 14.40 -9.66
CA VAL A 135 8.36 13.55 -8.54
C VAL A 135 8.20 12.07 -8.90
N CYS A 136 7.04 11.67 -9.43
CA CYS A 136 6.83 10.30 -9.89
C CYS A 136 7.85 9.87 -10.94
N ALA A 137 8.07 10.67 -11.98
CA ALA A 137 9.01 10.32 -13.07
C ALA A 137 10.49 10.30 -12.62
N ARG A 138 10.84 10.98 -11.52
CA ARG A 138 12.20 10.97 -10.96
C ARG A 138 12.43 9.83 -9.97
N ALA A 139 11.37 9.24 -9.43
CA ALA A 139 11.48 8.11 -8.51
C ALA A 139 11.98 6.86 -9.22
N ASN A 140 12.55 5.93 -8.44
CA ASN A 140 13.04 4.66 -8.98
C ASN A 140 11.86 3.81 -9.48
N SER A 141 11.84 3.53 -10.79
CA SER A 141 10.81 2.71 -11.40
C SER A 141 10.96 1.25 -11.02
N SER A 142 9.87 0.58 -10.65
CA SER A 142 9.79 -0.87 -10.48
C SER A 142 8.39 -1.33 -10.84
N ARG A 143 8.26 -2.60 -11.21
CA ARG A 143 6.95 -3.24 -11.41
C ARG A 143 6.77 -4.45 -10.49
N GLU A 144 7.58 -4.55 -9.44
CA GLU A 144 7.60 -5.69 -8.51
C GLU A 144 6.23 -5.98 -7.89
N VAL A 145 5.47 -4.95 -7.52
CA VAL A 145 4.12 -5.10 -6.94
C VAL A 145 3.15 -5.66 -7.99
N THR A 146 3.18 -5.14 -9.22
CA THR A 146 2.33 -5.66 -10.29
C THR A 146 2.73 -7.07 -10.71
N HIS A 147 4.04 -7.33 -10.81
CA HIS A 147 4.57 -8.62 -11.20
C HIS A 147 4.32 -9.68 -10.11
N SER A 148 4.42 -9.33 -8.82
CA SER A 148 4.12 -10.23 -7.71
C SER A 148 2.64 -10.61 -7.69
N ASN A 149 1.73 -9.64 -7.85
CA ASN A 149 0.30 -9.93 -7.97
C ASN A 149 0.01 -10.88 -9.14
N GLY A 150 0.63 -10.65 -10.30
CA GLY A 150 0.49 -11.53 -11.46
C GLY A 150 1.05 -12.93 -11.21
N TYR A 151 2.25 -13.03 -10.62
CA TYR A 151 2.86 -14.30 -10.24
C TYR A 151 1.98 -15.10 -9.30
N PHE A 152 1.59 -14.52 -8.16
CA PHE A 152 0.79 -15.23 -7.16
C PHE A 152 -0.59 -15.60 -7.69
N SER A 153 -1.28 -14.68 -8.38
CA SER A 153 -2.62 -14.96 -8.93
C SER A 153 -2.58 -16.08 -9.96
N ASN A 154 -1.64 -16.04 -10.90
CA ASN A 154 -1.50 -17.07 -11.93
C ASN A 154 -1.11 -18.42 -11.31
N THR A 155 -0.19 -18.43 -10.34
CA THR A 155 0.23 -19.65 -9.62
C THR A 155 -0.96 -20.31 -8.93
N MET A 156 -1.80 -19.53 -8.24
CA MET A 156 -2.95 -20.09 -7.53
C MET A 156 -4.05 -20.60 -8.49
N VAL A 157 -4.28 -19.93 -9.61
CA VAL A 157 -5.20 -20.42 -10.66
C VAL A 157 -4.68 -21.71 -11.28
N ASP A 158 -3.37 -21.81 -11.53
CA ASP A 158 -2.75 -22.99 -12.12
C ASP A 158 -2.77 -24.19 -11.16
N ARG A 159 -2.48 -23.95 -9.88
CA ARG A 159 -2.59 -24.94 -8.81
C ARG A 159 -4.02 -25.44 -8.63
N ALA A 160 -5.03 -24.58 -8.79
CA ALA A 160 -6.43 -25.01 -8.75
C ALA A 160 -6.76 -25.97 -9.89
N LYS A 161 -6.26 -25.71 -11.11
CA LYS A 161 -6.43 -26.62 -12.25
C LYS A 161 -5.77 -27.97 -12.02
N ALA A 162 -4.57 -27.99 -11.44
CA ALA A 162 -3.87 -29.24 -11.09
C ALA A 162 -4.67 -30.13 -10.12
N ARG A 163 -5.58 -29.55 -9.32
CA ARG A 163 -6.47 -30.33 -8.45
C ARG A 163 -7.67 -30.93 -9.17
N GLU A 164 -8.08 -30.35 -10.29
CA GLU A 164 -9.21 -30.82 -11.10
C GLU A 164 -8.77 -31.79 -12.19
N ASP A 165 -7.56 -31.61 -12.71
CA ASP A 165 -6.96 -32.40 -13.78
C ASP A 165 -5.66 -33.05 -13.29
N ALA A 166 -5.71 -34.37 -13.09
CA ALA A 166 -4.57 -35.14 -12.58
C ALA A 166 -3.39 -35.23 -13.55
N ASP A 167 -3.58 -34.88 -14.82
CA ASP A 167 -2.51 -34.83 -15.83
C ASP A 167 -1.89 -33.41 -15.96
N HIS A 168 -2.35 -32.44 -15.15
CA HIS A 168 -1.85 -31.06 -15.15
C HIS A 168 -0.94 -30.78 -13.95
N ASP A 169 0.37 -30.70 -14.20
CA ASP A 169 1.34 -30.23 -13.21
C ASP A 169 1.41 -28.69 -13.22
N PRO A 170 1.33 -28.02 -12.05
CA PRO A 170 1.44 -26.58 -11.99
C PRO A 170 2.85 -26.12 -12.39
N LEU A 171 2.94 -25.01 -13.11
CA LEU A 171 4.23 -24.48 -13.60
C LEU A 171 5.13 -23.98 -12.47
N TYR A 172 4.52 -23.44 -11.40
CA TYR A 172 5.20 -22.94 -10.21
C TYR A 172 4.37 -23.30 -8.97
N GLU A 173 5.04 -23.37 -7.83
CA GLU A 173 4.41 -23.48 -6.52
C GLU A 173 4.50 -22.14 -5.77
N PRO A 174 3.57 -21.85 -4.84
CA PRO A 174 3.67 -20.68 -3.99
C PRO A 174 4.96 -20.71 -3.14
N PRO A 175 5.42 -19.56 -2.62
CA PRO A 175 6.66 -19.46 -1.85
C PRO A 175 6.61 -20.18 -0.48
N VAL A 176 5.53 -20.90 -0.19
CA VAL A 176 5.35 -21.72 1.00
C VAL A 176 4.53 -22.95 0.62
N SER A 177 4.94 -24.13 1.08
CA SER A 177 4.25 -25.39 0.83
C SER A 177 3.16 -25.70 1.88
N ASP A 178 2.27 -26.64 1.54
CA ASP A 178 1.28 -27.15 2.51
C ASP A 178 1.95 -27.84 3.70
N GLU A 179 3.09 -28.52 3.49
CA GLU A 179 3.88 -29.16 4.56
C GLU A 179 4.50 -28.12 5.49
N GLU A 180 5.04 -27.03 4.95
CA GLU A 180 5.59 -25.94 5.77
C GLU A 180 4.51 -25.24 6.59
N LEU A 181 3.30 -25.08 6.04
CA LEU A 181 2.14 -24.46 6.71
C LEU A 181 1.36 -25.40 7.62
N ASP A 182 1.58 -26.71 7.53
CA ASP A 182 1.01 -27.65 8.49
C ASP A 182 1.37 -27.15 9.89
N PRO A 183 0.43 -27.17 10.86
CA PRO A 183 0.73 -26.67 12.18
C PRO A 183 2.00 -27.29 12.77
N ASP A 184 2.37 -28.53 12.45
CA ASP A 184 3.59 -29.16 12.96
C ASP A 184 4.79 -28.99 12.00
N GLY A 185 4.57 -28.33 10.87
CA GLY A 185 5.56 -27.93 9.88
C GLY A 185 6.44 -26.75 10.30
N LYS A 186 7.51 -26.51 9.54
CA LYS A 186 8.54 -25.50 9.83
C LYS A 186 7.99 -24.10 10.08
N VAL A 187 7.02 -23.65 9.27
CA VAL A 187 6.41 -22.32 9.40
C VAL A 187 5.18 -22.38 10.29
N GLY A 188 4.30 -23.37 10.09
CA GLY A 188 3.06 -23.54 10.84
C GLY A 188 3.28 -23.73 12.34
N SER A 189 4.41 -24.33 12.75
CA SER A 189 4.81 -24.44 14.15
C SER A 189 4.90 -23.09 14.85
N ILE A 190 5.28 -22.03 14.12
CA ILE A 190 5.47 -20.67 14.61
C ILE A 190 4.23 -19.80 14.38
N VAL A 191 3.59 -19.91 13.20
CA VAL A 191 2.50 -18.99 12.79
C VAL A 191 1.10 -19.41 13.25
N ALA A 192 0.92 -20.64 13.73
CA ALA A 192 -0.37 -21.11 14.24
C ALA A 192 -0.79 -20.28 15.47
N ASP A 193 -1.71 -19.33 15.25
CA ASP A 193 -2.15 -18.37 16.26
C ASP A 193 -2.78 -19.06 17.48
N LYS A 194 -2.41 -18.61 18.68
CA LYS A 194 -3.02 -19.00 19.96
C LYS A 194 -4.53 -18.81 20.02
N HIS A 195 -5.09 -17.89 19.22
CA HIS A 195 -6.52 -17.64 19.12
C HIS A 195 -7.24 -18.57 18.12
N SER A 196 -6.48 -19.33 17.33
CA SER A 196 -7.00 -20.31 16.41
C SER A 196 -7.21 -21.66 17.11
N TYR A 197 -8.21 -22.43 16.67
CA TYR A 197 -8.44 -23.80 17.18
C TYR A 197 -7.20 -24.70 16.98
N PRO A 198 -6.51 -24.69 15.82
CA PRO A 198 -5.28 -25.48 15.63
C PRO A 198 -4.13 -25.10 16.58
N GLY A 199 -3.96 -23.81 16.89
CA GLY A 199 -2.92 -23.34 17.81
C GLY A 199 -3.25 -23.60 19.28
N ALA A 200 -4.47 -23.27 19.71
CA ALA A 200 -4.94 -23.53 21.07
C ALA A 200 -4.96 -25.04 21.40
N GLY A 201 -5.39 -25.88 20.45
CA GLY A 201 -5.42 -27.34 20.59
C GLY A 201 -4.05 -28.00 20.70
N ARG A 202 -2.97 -27.28 20.36
CA ARG A 202 -1.57 -27.75 20.41
C ARG A 202 -0.76 -27.11 21.55
N GLY A 203 -1.42 -26.51 22.53
CA GLY A 203 -0.72 -25.85 23.65
C GLY A 203 0.04 -24.57 23.27
N ARG A 204 -0.16 -24.03 22.05
CA ARG A 204 0.55 -22.84 21.55
C ARG A 204 -0.06 -21.55 22.07
N GLY A 205 -0.01 -21.40 23.39
CA GLY A 205 -0.55 -20.25 24.10
C GLY A 205 0.38 -19.04 24.11
N TRP A 206 0.24 -18.22 25.15
CA TRP A 206 1.12 -17.07 25.37
C TRP A 206 2.62 -17.43 25.50
N PRO A 207 3.03 -18.52 26.17
CA PRO A 207 4.43 -18.90 26.24
C PRO A 207 5.04 -19.13 24.86
N HIS A 208 4.39 -19.95 24.04
CA HIS A 208 4.82 -20.23 22.68
C HIS A 208 4.93 -18.96 21.82
N PHE A 209 3.92 -18.08 21.85
CA PHE A 209 3.98 -16.80 21.11
C PHE A 209 5.17 -15.95 21.55
N ARG A 210 5.43 -15.84 22.85
CA ARG A 210 6.51 -14.99 23.39
C ARG A 210 7.89 -15.50 23.00
N VAL A 211 8.05 -16.81 22.94
CA VAL A 211 9.33 -17.44 22.61
C VAL A 211 9.57 -17.47 21.11
N HIS A 212 8.56 -17.82 20.31
CA HIS A 212 8.73 -18.07 18.87
C HIS A 212 8.13 -16.96 18.00
N GLY A 213 6.84 -16.67 18.18
CA GLY A 213 6.08 -15.78 17.28
C GLY A 213 6.38 -14.28 17.41
N ALA A 214 6.94 -13.84 18.54
CA ALA A 214 7.25 -12.44 18.81
C ALA A 214 8.66 -12.01 18.33
N ARG A 215 9.46 -12.93 17.79
CA ARG A 215 10.82 -12.66 17.32
C ARG A 215 10.81 -11.74 16.10
N THR A 216 11.84 -10.92 15.95
CA THR A 216 11.99 -9.97 14.83
C THR A 216 13.38 -10.09 14.22
N SER A 217 13.56 -9.66 12.96
CA SER A 217 14.86 -9.72 12.26
C SER A 217 15.90 -8.71 12.78
N GLY A 218 15.47 -7.70 13.56
CA GLY A 218 16.36 -6.62 13.97
C GLY A 218 15.77 -5.72 15.05
N GLU A 219 15.76 -6.20 16.30
CA GLU A 219 15.30 -5.39 17.44
C GLU A 219 16.37 -4.38 17.91
N THR A 220 15.90 -3.18 18.28
CA THR A 220 16.71 -2.14 18.91
C THR A 220 17.31 -2.60 20.24
N LYS A 221 18.43 -2.00 20.65
CA LYS A 221 19.04 -2.29 21.97
C LYS A 221 18.07 -2.04 23.13
N LEU A 222 17.19 -1.04 22.99
CA LEU A 222 16.21 -0.67 24.02
C LEU A 222 15.04 -1.66 24.07
N GLY A 223 14.46 -1.99 22.91
CA GLY A 223 13.38 -2.97 22.81
C GLY A 223 13.81 -4.34 23.31
N ARG A 224 15.01 -4.81 22.94
CA ARG A 224 15.58 -6.07 23.43
C ARG A 224 15.71 -6.10 24.96
N LYS A 225 16.18 -5.00 25.55
CA LYS A 225 16.29 -4.86 27.02
C LYS A 225 14.91 -4.92 27.68
N TRP A 226 13.90 -4.29 27.10
CA TRP A 226 12.55 -4.32 27.63
C TRP A 226 11.90 -5.69 27.48
N TRP A 227 12.08 -6.33 26.32
CA TRP A 227 11.54 -7.66 26.07
C TRP A 227 12.12 -8.70 27.02
N ARG A 228 13.44 -8.72 27.18
CA ARG A 228 14.10 -9.56 28.18
C ARG A 228 13.52 -9.38 29.58
N ARG A 229 13.28 -8.13 30.01
CA ARG A 229 12.68 -7.86 31.33
C ARG A 229 11.26 -8.41 31.43
N VAL A 230 10.45 -8.28 30.38
CA VAL A 230 9.09 -8.85 30.36
C VAL A 230 9.12 -10.36 30.56
N LEU A 231 10.04 -11.07 29.90
CA LEU A 231 10.18 -12.52 30.03
C LEU A 231 10.76 -12.97 31.38
N GLN A 232 11.55 -12.12 32.03
CA GLN A 232 12.06 -12.38 33.39
C GLN A 232 10.99 -12.26 34.48
N TYR A 233 9.86 -11.61 34.21
CA TYR A 233 8.75 -11.56 35.16
C TYR A 233 7.94 -12.84 35.08
N ASP A 234 7.76 -13.48 36.24
CA ASP A 234 6.84 -14.60 36.45
C ASP A 234 5.38 -14.21 36.08
N ARG A 235 5.00 -12.94 36.36
CA ARG A 235 3.66 -12.39 36.09
C ARG A 235 3.68 -10.92 35.65
N PRO A 236 3.91 -10.59 34.36
CA PRO A 236 3.84 -9.21 33.89
C PRO A 236 2.40 -8.69 33.84
N ASP A 237 2.17 -7.44 34.27
CA ASP A 237 0.84 -6.81 34.48
C ASP A 237 -0.13 -6.82 33.28
N TYR A 238 0.35 -7.05 32.05
CA TYR A 238 -0.49 -7.13 30.83
C TYR A 238 -0.87 -8.57 30.44
N ALA A 239 -0.58 -9.56 31.30
CA ALA A 239 -0.91 -10.97 31.08
C ALA A 239 -2.19 -11.36 31.81
N TYR A 240 -3.34 -11.27 31.13
CA TYR A 240 -4.62 -11.81 31.64
C TYR A 240 -4.62 -13.35 31.82
N ARG A 241 -3.57 -14.04 31.37
CA ARG A 241 -3.32 -15.46 31.58
C ARG A 241 -1.84 -15.67 31.88
N GLU A 242 -1.58 -16.09 33.11
CA GLU A 242 -0.31 -16.52 33.69
C GLU A 242 0.37 -17.58 32.80
N PRO A 243 1.69 -17.59 32.65
CA PRO A 243 2.42 -18.82 32.86
C PRO A 243 2.54 -19.09 34.37
N GLU A 244 2.37 -20.34 34.79
CA GLU A 244 2.56 -20.75 36.19
C GLU A 244 4.05 -20.70 36.61
N GLU A 245 4.97 -20.58 35.65
CA GLU A 245 6.43 -20.55 35.82
C GLU A 245 7.11 -19.50 34.93
N ALA A 246 8.22 -18.92 35.41
CA ALA A 246 9.04 -17.98 34.67
C ALA A 246 9.83 -18.66 33.52
N PHE A 247 10.04 -17.95 32.41
CA PHE A 247 10.83 -18.43 31.29
C PHE A 247 12.28 -18.72 31.71
N THR A 248 12.85 -19.80 31.16
CA THR A 248 14.25 -20.16 31.32
C THR A 248 15.15 -19.14 30.62
N GLU A 249 16.42 -19.08 31.04
CA GLU A 249 17.40 -18.19 30.40
C GLU A 249 17.61 -18.53 28.92
N GLU A 250 17.52 -19.81 28.53
CA GLU A 250 17.62 -20.26 27.14
C GLU A 250 16.42 -19.78 26.30
N GLU A 251 15.20 -19.91 26.81
CA GLU A 251 14.00 -19.37 26.15
C GLU A 251 14.07 -17.85 26.00
N ILE A 252 14.57 -17.16 27.04
CA ILE A 252 14.77 -15.71 26.99
C ILE A 252 15.81 -15.34 25.94
N GLU A 253 16.95 -16.04 25.90
CA GLU A 253 18.00 -15.81 24.91
C GLU A 253 17.49 -16.02 23.49
N HIS A 254 16.76 -17.11 23.24
CA HIS A 254 16.13 -17.37 21.95
C HIS A 254 15.11 -16.29 21.55
N ALA A 255 14.21 -15.93 22.47
CA ALA A 255 13.13 -14.97 22.21
C ALA A 255 13.64 -13.55 21.91
N VAL A 256 14.81 -13.19 22.44
CA VAL A 256 15.44 -11.87 22.21
C VAL A 256 16.49 -11.91 21.09
N GLU A 257 16.82 -13.10 20.58
CA GLU A 257 17.71 -13.28 19.44
C GLU A 257 16.98 -12.91 18.15
N PRO A 258 17.58 -12.04 17.31
CA PRO A 258 17.02 -11.73 16.00
C PRO A 258 16.87 -12.98 15.14
N THR A 259 15.83 -13.00 14.31
CA THR A 259 15.71 -14.08 13.32
C THR A 259 16.84 -13.99 12.28
N PRO A 260 17.45 -15.12 11.87
CA PRO A 260 18.49 -15.12 10.86
C PRO A 260 17.98 -14.60 9.51
N GLU A 261 18.79 -13.85 8.77
CA GLU A 261 18.43 -13.33 7.45
C GLU A 261 18.21 -14.45 6.41
N ASP A 262 19.05 -15.49 6.46
CA ASP A 262 18.99 -16.63 5.52
C ASP A 262 17.93 -17.68 5.89
N ASP A 263 17.47 -17.72 7.14
CA ASP A 263 16.40 -18.60 7.60
C ASP A 263 15.57 -17.96 8.73
N PRO A 264 14.65 -17.04 8.40
CA PRO A 264 13.89 -16.30 9.39
C PRO A 264 12.96 -17.17 10.25
N TRP A 265 12.67 -18.39 9.78
CA TRP A 265 11.77 -19.36 10.42
C TRP A 265 12.53 -20.40 11.25
N ARG A 266 13.86 -20.27 11.39
CA ARG A 266 14.66 -21.18 12.18
C ARG A 266 14.27 -21.11 13.66
N CYS A 267 13.94 -22.28 14.22
CA CYS A 267 13.71 -22.49 15.65
C CYS A 267 14.59 -23.63 16.15
N ASP A 268 15.63 -23.30 16.93
CA ASP A 268 16.58 -24.28 17.48
C ASP A 268 16.28 -24.69 18.92
N LEU A 269 15.32 -24.03 19.57
CA LEU A 269 14.78 -24.54 20.82
C LEU A 269 14.16 -25.90 20.50
N ALA A 270 14.73 -26.95 21.10
CA ALA A 270 14.18 -28.28 20.99
C ALA A 270 12.70 -28.20 21.33
N GLY A 271 11.85 -28.59 20.37
CA GLY A 271 10.46 -28.83 20.69
C GLY A 271 10.44 -29.82 21.85
N ASP A 272 9.65 -29.51 22.86
CA ASP A 272 9.31 -30.44 23.92
C ASP A 272 8.69 -31.68 23.25
N THR A 273 9.53 -32.64 22.86
CA THR A 273 9.14 -33.92 22.25
C THR A 273 8.82 -34.96 23.31
N ASP A 274 8.60 -34.56 24.57
CA ASP A 274 8.08 -35.44 25.62
C ASP A 274 6.56 -35.63 25.51
N LEU A 275 6.10 -36.10 24.34
CA LEU A 275 4.77 -36.73 24.21
C LEU A 275 4.85 -38.25 24.02
N ASP A 276 6.01 -38.86 24.29
CA ASP A 276 6.22 -40.33 24.23
C ASP A 276 6.35 -40.99 25.62
N GLU A 277 5.73 -40.46 26.68
CA GLU A 277 5.68 -41.14 27.99
C GLU A 277 4.29 -41.13 28.63
N PHE A 278 3.27 -41.66 27.94
CA PHE A 278 2.11 -42.27 28.61
C PHE A 278 1.54 -43.45 27.79
N GLU A 279 2.37 -44.47 27.56
CA GLU A 279 1.90 -45.85 27.39
C GLU A 279 2.52 -46.72 28.50
N ASP A 280 1.73 -46.92 29.57
CA ASP A 280 1.71 -48.14 30.40
C ASP A 280 0.40 -48.19 31.23
#